data_AF-L7VBL8-F1
#
_entry.id   AF-L7VBL8-F1
#
_cell.length_a   1.000
_cell.length_b   1.000
_cell.length_c   1.000
_cell.angle_alpha   90.00
_cell.angle_beta   90.00
_cell.angle_gamma   90.00
#
_symmetry.space_group_name_H-M   'P 1'
#
loop_
_entity.id
_entity.type
_entity.pdbx_description
1 polymer ?
#
loop_
_entity_poly.entity_id
_entity_poly.type
_entity_poly.pdbx_seq_one_letter_code
_entity_poly.pdbx_strand_id
1 'polypeptide(L)'
;MTENLKVQPELLGVLASHHDNAAASATSGTEVTSGLSESVTVTHGSYCSQFNTTLKMYESTRSALGSSLNSAGIDLAKNLRTAARAYTEADDTWSKALGSLFS
;
A
#
# COMPACT_ATOMS: atom_id res chain seq x y z
N MET A 1 24.28 2.27 -17.43
CA MET A 1 23.17 1.34 -17.73
C MET A 1 21.90 2.13 -17.90
N THR A 2 21.67 2.70 -19.08
CA THR A 2 20.34 3.15 -19.51
C THR A 2 19.79 2.01 -20.35
N GLU A 3 19.47 0.89 -19.70
CA GLU A 3 18.61 -0.07 -20.36
C GLU A 3 17.29 0.66 -20.57
N ASN A 4 16.89 0.73 -21.83
CA ASN A 4 15.63 1.32 -22.24
C ASN A 4 14.54 0.46 -21.59
N LEU A 5 14.12 0.82 -20.37
CA LEU A 5 13.07 0.13 -19.66
C LEU A 5 11.83 0.29 -20.54
N LYS A 6 11.49 -0.75 -21.28
CA LYS A 6 10.24 -0.83 -22.02
C LYS A 6 9.15 -0.96 -20.96
N VAL A 7 8.74 0.18 -20.41
CA VAL A 7 7.69 0.25 -19.41
C VAL A 7 6.41 -0.21 -20.09
N GLN A 8 5.84 -1.30 -19.60
CA GLN A 8 4.52 -1.77 -20.01
C GLN A 8 3.51 -1.09 -19.07
N PRO A 9 2.70 -0.14 -19.55
CA PRO A 9 1.72 0.56 -18.72
C PRO A 9 0.76 -0.41 -18.01
N GLU A 10 0.44 -1.54 -18.63
CA GLU A 10 -0.42 -2.59 -18.07
C GLU A 10 0.20 -3.21 -16.81
N LEU A 11 1.52 -3.44 -16.82
CA LEU A 11 2.24 -4.00 -15.67
C LEU A 11 2.25 -3.02 -14.48
N LEU A 12 2.33 -1.71 -14.75
CA LEU A 12 2.21 -0.68 -13.71
C LEU A 12 0.81 -0.68 -13.09
N GLY A 13 -0.24 -0.93 -13.87
CA GLY A 13 -1.60 -1.10 -13.37
C GLY A 13 -1.77 -2.34 -12.47
N VAL A 14 -1.15 -3.47 -12.85
CA VAL A 14 -1.11 -4.68 -12.03
C VAL A 14 -0.37 -4.41 -10.72
N LEU A 15 0.80 -3.78 -10.79
CA LEU A 15 1.59 -3.46 -9.60
C LEU A 15 0.85 -2.49 -8.66
N ALA A 16 0.15 -1.50 -9.21
CA ALA A 16 -0.70 -0.61 -8.42
C ALA A 16 -1.79 -1.40 -7.66
N SER A 17 -2.43 -2.36 -8.33
CA SER A 17 -3.45 -3.21 -7.72
C SER A 17 -2.88 -4.10 -6.61
N HIS A 18 -1.65 -4.60 -6.77
CA HIS A 18 -0.94 -5.31 -5.71
C HIS A 18 -0.69 -4.43 -4.48
N HIS A 19 -0.32 -3.16 -4.68
CA HIS A 19 -0.10 -2.24 -3.56
C HIS A 19 -1.40 -1.83 -2.85
N ASP A 20 -2.52 -1.71 -3.56
CA ASP A 20 -3.84 -1.53 -2.92
C ASP A 20 -4.21 -2.75 -2.05
N ASN A 21 -3.97 -3.97 -2.55
CA ASN A 21 -4.23 -5.20 -1.80
C ASN A 21 -3.32 -5.35 -0.57
N ALA A 22 -2.04 -4.97 -0.71
CA ALA A 22 -1.09 -4.96 0.39
C ALA A 22 -1.48 -3.92 1.46
N ALA A 23 -1.93 -2.73 1.03
CA ALA A 23 -2.43 -1.69 1.92
C ALA A 23 -3.67 -2.16 2.70
N ALA A 24 -4.62 -2.81 2.03
CA ALA A 24 -5.79 -3.39 2.70
C ALA A 24 -5.39 -4.49 3.70
N SER A 25 -4.48 -5.39 3.31
CA SER A 25 -3.99 -6.46 4.17
C SER A 25 -3.27 -5.93 5.41
N ALA A 26 -2.51 -4.83 5.28
CA ALA A 26 -1.85 -4.17 6.40
C ALA A 26 -2.87 -3.68 7.44
N THR A 27 -3.97 -3.05 7.00
CA THR A 27 -5.05 -2.62 7.90
C THR A 27 -5.73 -3.80 8.59
N SER A 28 -6.17 -4.81 7.82
CA SER A 28 -6.81 -6.00 8.40
C SER A 28 -5.91 -6.74 9.41
N GLY A 29 -4.61 -6.80 9.15
CA GLY A 29 -3.64 -7.41 10.07
C GLY A 29 -3.44 -6.65 11.39
N THR A 30 -3.83 -5.37 11.47
CA THR A 30 -3.85 -4.61 12.73
C THR A 30 -5.15 -4.78 13.50
N GLU A 31 -6.28 -4.94 12.80
CA GLU A 31 -7.59 -5.14 13.40
C GLU A 31 -7.68 -6.44 14.20
N VAL A 32 -7.03 -7.52 13.75
CA VAL A 32 -6.99 -8.82 14.44
C VAL A 32 -6.43 -8.71 15.86
N THR A 33 -5.49 -7.79 16.08
CA THR A 33 -4.86 -7.59 17.39
C THR A 33 -5.53 -6.52 18.23
N SER A 34 -6.56 -5.84 17.71
CA SER A 34 -7.23 -4.75 18.41
C SER A 34 -8.03 -5.29 19.61
N GLY A 35 -7.84 -4.68 20.79
CA GLY A 35 -8.60 -5.00 22.00
C GLY A 35 -8.10 -6.22 22.78
N LEU A 36 -6.96 -6.81 22.41
CA LEU A 36 -6.33 -7.91 23.14
C LEU A 36 -5.92 -7.46 24.56
N SER A 37 -5.36 -6.26 24.70
CA SER A 37 -4.96 -5.67 25.98
C SER A 37 -6.14 -5.45 26.92
N GLU A 38 -7.29 -5.05 26.38
CA GLU A 38 -8.54 -4.92 27.13
C GLU A 38 -9.07 -6.29 27.55
N SER A 39 -9.08 -7.27 26.64
CA SER A 39 -9.49 -8.65 26.94
C SER A 39 -8.66 -9.28 28.06
N VAL A 40 -7.33 -9.12 28.03
CA VAL A 40 -6.46 -9.64 29.10
C VAL A 40 -6.67 -8.89 30.40
N THR A 41 -6.94 -7.57 30.34
CA THR A 41 -7.30 -6.79 31.54
C THR A 41 -8.58 -7.31 32.20
N VAL A 42 -9.61 -7.64 31.41
CA VAL A 42 -10.86 -8.20 31.93
C VAL A 42 -10.67 -9.60 32.53
N THR A 43 -9.86 -10.45 31.89
CA THR A 43 -9.74 -11.87 32.27
C THR A 43 -8.73 -12.13 33.39
N HIS A 44 -7.62 -11.38 33.44
CA HIS A 44 -6.52 -11.61 34.38
C HIS A 44 -6.35 -10.47 35.40
N GLY A 45 -7.08 -9.35 35.22
CA GLY A 45 -7.11 -8.24 36.16
C GLY A 45 -5.76 -7.55 36.37
N SER A 46 -5.58 -6.99 37.57
CA SER A 46 -4.41 -6.18 37.92
C SER A 46 -3.11 -6.99 38.08
N TYR A 47 -3.19 -8.30 38.27
CA TYR A 47 -2.01 -9.19 38.37
C TYR A 47 -1.15 -9.15 37.10
N CYS A 48 -1.78 -8.95 35.94
CA CYS A 48 -1.09 -8.82 34.65
C CYS A 48 -0.92 -7.36 34.18
N SER A 49 -1.03 -6.37 35.08
CA SER A 49 -1.03 -4.94 34.72
C SER A 49 0.16 -4.50 33.86
N GLN A 50 1.37 -4.97 34.16
CA GLN A 50 2.56 -4.63 33.38
C GLN A 50 2.54 -5.27 31.98
N PHE A 51 2.05 -6.50 31.88
CA PHE A 51 1.83 -7.19 30.61
C PHE A 51 0.77 -6.46 29.77
N ASN A 52 -0.38 -6.11 30.37
CA ASN A 52 -1.46 -5.40 29.68
C ASN A 52 -1.00 -4.03 29.15
N THR A 53 -0.21 -3.31 29.94
CA THR A 53 0.39 -2.03 29.51
C THR A 53 1.30 -2.25 28.30
N THR A 54 2.15 -3.28 28.34
CA THR A 54 3.05 -3.62 27.23
C THR A 54 2.26 -4.05 25.99
N LEU A 55 1.23 -4.85 26.16
CA LEU A 55 0.36 -5.30 25.08
C LEU A 55 -0.38 -4.12 24.42
N LYS A 56 -0.88 -3.17 25.22
CA LYS A 56 -1.51 -1.94 24.71
C LYS A 56 -0.55 -1.06 23.91
N MET A 57 0.71 -0.95 24.37
CA MET A 57 1.75 -0.26 23.59
C MET A 57 2.00 -0.96 22.26
N TYR A 58 2.11 -2.30 22.28
CA TYR A 58 2.28 -3.09 21.06
C TYR A 58 1.13 -2.90 20.06
N GLU A 59 -0.12 -2.98 20.54
CA GLU A 59 -1.31 -2.72 19.71
C GLU A 59 -1.27 -1.34 19.07
N SER A 60 -0.92 -0.31 19.85
CA SER A 60 -0.83 1.07 19.38
C SER A 60 0.27 1.23 18.32
N THR A 61 1.46 0.69 18.57
CA THR A 61 2.57 0.71 17.61
C THR A 61 2.22 -0.05 16.34
N ARG A 62 1.58 -1.22 16.47
CA ARG A 62 1.18 -2.04 15.33
C ARG A 62 0.10 -1.36 14.49
N SER A 63 -0.88 -0.71 15.13
CA SER A 63 -1.90 0.10 14.45
C SER A 63 -1.29 1.27 13.68
N ALA A 64 -0.34 1.99 14.28
CA ALA A 64 0.37 3.09 13.62
C ALA A 64 1.20 2.61 12.42
N LEU A 65 1.88 1.47 12.55
CA LEU A 65 2.61 0.85 11.45
C LEU A 65 1.66 0.43 10.32
N GLY A 66 0.55 -0.23 10.62
CA GLY A 66 -0.42 -0.65 9.61
C GLY A 66 -1.03 0.53 8.84
N SER A 67 -1.37 1.61 9.55
CA SER A 67 -1.86 2.87 8.94
C SER A 67 -0.81 3.50 8.02
N SER A 68 0.46 3.47 8.43
CA SER A 68 1.58 3.97 7.64
C SER A 68 1.82 3.12 6.38
N LEU A 69 1.77 1.79 6.51
CA LEU A 69 1.88 0.86 5.37
C LEU A 69 0.70 0.99 4.41
N ASN A 70 -0.50 1.19 4.93
CA ASN A 70 -1.69 1.44 4.12
C ASN A 70 -1.52 2.71 3.29
N SER A 71 -1.14 3.81 3.93
CA SER A 71 -0.92 5.10 3.25
C SER A 71 0.18 5.00 2.19
N ALA A 72 1.33 4.41 2.53
CA ALA A 72 2.43 4.21 1.60
C ALA A 72 2.05 3.33 0.40
N GLY A 73 1.26 2.28 0.62
CA GLY A 73 0.75 1.41 -0.43
C GLY A 73 -0.19 2.15 -1.39
N ILE A 74 -1.12 2.94 -0.86
CA ILE A 74 -2.04 3.76 -1.66
C ILE A 74 -1.28 4.81 -2.48
N ASP A 75 -0.32 5.50 -1.86
CA ASP A 75 0.48 6.52 -2.54
C ASP A 75 1.33 5.91 -3.67
N LEU A 76 1.92 4.74 -3.43
CA LEU A 76 2.66 4.02 -4.45
C LEU A 76 1.76 3.56 -5.59
N ALA A 77 0.57 3.02 -5.29
CA ALA A 77 -0.40 2.64 -6.29
C ALA A 77 -0.85 3.84 -7.15
N LYS A 78 -1.06 5.01 -6.54
CA LYS A 78 -1.38 6.26 -7.24
C LYS A 78 -0.24 6.70 -8.17
N ASN A 79 1.00 6.65 -7.70
CA ASN A 79 2.17 7.01 -8.50
C ASN A 79 2.35 6.08 -9.70
N LEU A 80 2.15 4.76 -9.50
CA LEU A 80 2.21 3.78 -10.58
C LEU A 80 1.13 4.00 -11.64
N ARG A 81 -0.11 4.32 -11.23
CA ARG A 81 -1.19 4.69 -12.16
C ARG A 81 -0.89 5.98 -12.92
N THR A 82 -0.28 6.95 -12.26
CA THR A 82 0.13 8.21 -12.89
C THR A 82 1.20 7.97 -13.94
N ALA A 83 2.21 7.15 -13.60
CA ALA A 83 3.24 6.74 -14.55
C ALA A 83 2.64 5.97 -15.74
N ALA A 84 1.74 5.01 -15.49
CA ALA A 84 1.07 4.27 -16.56
C ALA A 84 0.36 5.20 -17.55
N ARG A 85 -0.40 6.19 -17.06
CA ARG A 85 -1.06 7.19 -17.90
C ARG A 85 -0.06 8.00 -18.72
N ALA A 86 1.00 8.50 -18.11
CA ALA A 86 2.01 9.29 -18.79
C ALA A 86 2.69 8.52 -19.93
N TYR A 87 2.98 7.23 -19.73
CA TYR A 87 3.54 6.38 -20.80
C TYR A 87 2.52 6.13 -21.92
N THR A 88 1.27 5.80 -21.61
CA THR A 88 0.22 5.61 -22.63
C THR A 88 -0.04 6.89 -23.43
N GLU A 89 -0.11 8.05 -22.78
CA GLU A 89 -0.30 9.34 -23.45
C GLU A 89 0.87 9.70 -24.38
N ALA A 90 2.10 9.39 -23.97
CA ALA A 90 3.28 9.56 -24.81
C ALA A 90 3.22 8.65 -26.04
N ASP A 91 2.92 7.37 -25.87
CA ASP A 91 2.80 6.40 -26.97
C ASP A 91 1.71 6.82 -27.97
N ASP A 92 0.54 7.23 -27.49
CA ASP A 92 -0.57 7.73 -28.33
C ASP A 92 -0.17 8.97 -29.14
N THR A 93 0.55 9.90 -28.51
CA THR A 93 1.00 11.14 -29.15
C THR A 93 1.99 10.84 -30.27
N TRP A 94 2.97 9.97 -30.01
CA TRP A 94 3.94 9.54 -31.02
C TRP A 94 3.29 8.74 -32.14
N SER A 95 2.34 7.85 -31.83
CA SER A 95 1.61 7.09 -32.85
C SER A 95 0.83 7.99 -33.80
N LYS A 96 0.19 9.06 -33.29
CA LYS A 96 -0.52 10.05 -34.13
C LYS A 96 0.44 10.85 -34.99
N ALA A 97 1.57 11.31 -34.43
CA ALA A 97 2.57 12.06 -35.16
C ALA A 97 3.17 11.23 -36.32
N LEU A 98 3.53 9.98 -36.05
CA LEU A 98 4.00 9.05 -37.08
C LEU A 98 2.92 8.78 -38.14
N GLY A 99 1.68 8.54 -37.72
CA GLY A 99 0.56 8.36 -38.65
C GLY A 99 0.38 9.52 -39.61
N SER A 100 0.54 10.76 -39.13
CA SER A 100 0.46 11.98 -39.96
C SER A 100 1.66 12.20 -40.90
N LEU A 101 2.82 11.61 -40.59
CA LEU A 101 4.02 11.73 -41.42
C LEU A 101 4.01 10.78 -42.63
N PHE A 102 3.25 9.69 -42.55
CA PHE A 102 3.16 8.66 -43.59
C PHE A 102 1.80 8.63 -44.31
N SER A 103 0.94 9.62 -44.04
CA SER A 103 -0.34 9.89 -44.73
C SER A 103 -0.20 11.02 -45.73
#